data_AF-A0A946AKU5-F1
#
_entry.id   AF-A0A946AKU5-F1
#
_cell.length_a   1.000
_cell.length_b   1.000
_cell.length_c   1.000
_cell.angle_alpha   90.00
_cell.angle_beta   90.00
_cell.angle_gamma   90.00
#
_symmetry.space_group_name_H-M   'P 1'
#
loop_
_entity.id
_entity.type
_entity.pdbx_description
1 polymer ?
#
loop_
_entity_poly.entity_id
_entity_poly.type
_entity_poly.pdbx_seq_one_letter_code
_entity_poly.pdbx_strand_id
1 'polypeptide(L)'
;PFSTRNFLGVPQAGNDERLVLPIEQNRGTENNMIVMQRDEIVAWEVVAPGQSAFIDVAGNKGEHYSDQFEMYKEFGRKRVWFYPQDVAKHKRSEVNLAY
;
A
#
# COMPACT_ATOMS: atom_id res chain seq x y z
N PRO A 1 -1.72 7.08 -16.82
CA PRO A 1 -2.87 6.33 -16.25
C PRO A 1 -2.44 4.89 -15.97
N PHE A 2 -2.87 4.32 -14.85
CA PHE A 2 -2.52 2.95 -14.46
C PHE A 2 -3.46 1.94 -15.12
N SER A 3 -2.90 0.84 -15.60
CA SER A 3 -3.65 -0.25 -16.20
C SER A 3 -4.31 -1.12 -15.13
N THR A 4 -5.52 -1.60 -15.39
CA THR A 4 -6.22 -2.63 -14.58
C THR A 4 -5.81 -4.06 -14.99
N ARG A 5 -4.93 -4.18 -15.99
CA ARG A 5 -4.25 -5.41 -16.39
C ARG A 5 -2.84 -5.43 -15.83
N ASN A 6 -2.39 -6.61 -15.42
CA ASN A 6 -1.01 -6.84 -14.98
C ASN A 6 0.00 -6.71 -16.14
N PHE A 7 1.28 -6.88 -15.84
CA PHE A 7 2.36 -6.74 -16.84
C PHE A 7 2.31 -7.78 -17.97
N LEU A 8 1.58 -8.89 -17.79
CA LEU A 8 1.32 -9.91 -18.83
C LEU A 8 0.09 -9.56 -19.70
N GLY A 9 -0.57 -8.44 -19.42
CA GLY A 9 -1.80 -8.03 -20.10
C GLY A 9 -3.05 -8.78 -19.64
N VAL A 10 -2.99 -9.52 -18.53
CA VAL A 10 -4.15 -10.24 -17.97
C VAL A 10 -4.90 -9.32 -16.98
N PRO A 11 -6.25 -9.25 -17.03
CA PRO A 11 -7.02 -8.49 -16.06
C PRO A 11 -6.70 -8.89 -14.62
N GLN A 12 -6.42 -7.92 -13.76
CA GLN A 12 -6.22 -8.09 -12.31
C GLN A 12 -7.19 -7.24 -11.48
N ALA A 13 -8.01 -6.42 -12.15
CA ALA A 13 -9.02 -5.55 -11.57
C ALA A 13 -10.12 -5.27 -12.62
N GLY A 14 -11.28 -4.78 -12.17
CA GLY A 14 -12.35 -4.25 -13.01
C GLY A 14 -11.92 -3.04 -13.82
N ASN A 15 -12.59 -2.77 -14.94
CA ASN A 15 -12.24 -1.65 -15.82
C ASN A 15 -12.49 -0.27 -15.17
N ASP A 16 -13.42 -0.21 -14.22
CA ASP A 16 -13.79 0.94 -13.41
C ASP A 16 -12.82 1.22 -12.25
N GLU A 17 -11.87 0.33 -12.00
CA GLU A 17 -10.81 0.47 -10.97
C GLU A 17 -9.57 1.21 -11.50
N ARG A 18 -9.65 1.80 -12.70
CA ARG A 18 -8.55 2.53 -13.33
C ARG A 18 -8.18 3.80 -12.56
N LEU A 19 -6.91 3.94 -12.23
CA LEU A 19 -6.37 5.12 -11.54
C LEU A 19 -5.57 6.03 -12.48
N VAL A 20 -5.50 7.32 -12.15
CA VAL A 20 -4.78 8.32 -12.94
C VAL A 20 -3.98 9.23 -12.02
N LEU A 21 -2.67 9.33 -12.28
CA LEU A 21 -1.85 10.44 -11.79
C LEU A 21 -1.75 11.51 -12.87
N PRO A 22 -1.83 12.80 -12.50
CA PRO A 22 -1.71 13.90 -13.45
C PRO A 22 -0.28 14.07 -14.00
N ILE A 23 0.72 13.60 -13.26
CA ILE A 23 2.14 13.74 -13.59
C ILE A 23 2.75 12.33 -13.60
N GLU A 24 3.39 11.98 -14.70
CA GLU A 24 4.21 10.77 -14.79
C GLU A 24 5.51 10.98 -14.01
N GLN A 25 5.89 9.98 -13.22
CA GLN A 25 7.06 10.05 -12.35
C GLN A 25 7.96 8.87 -12.70
N ASN A 26 9.13 9.15 -13.28
CA ASN A 26 10.17 8.14 -13.53
C ASN A 26 10.81 7.72 -12.20
N ARG A 27 10.13 6.84 -11.47
CA ARG A 27 10.49 6.31 -10.15
C ARG A 27 9.96 4.87 -10.01
N GLY A 28 10.31 4.22 -8.90
CA GLY A 28 9.83 2.86 -8.60
C GLY A 28 8.31 2.81 -8.37
N THR A 29 7.67 1.71 -8.79
CA THR A 29 6.24 1.42 -8.54
C THR A 29 5.90 1.44 -7.04
N GLU A 30 6.85 1.03 -6.22
CA GLU A 30 6.91 1.31 -4.79
C GLU A 30 8.26 1.96 -4.46
N ASN A 31 8.34 2.63 -3.32
CA ASN A 31 9.63 3.03 -2.77
C ASN A 31 9.68 2.77 -1.27
N ASN A 32 10.78 2.16 -0.82
CA ASN A 32 11.11 1.99 0.58
C ASN A 32 12.45 2.67 0.94
N MET A 33 12.61 3.02 2.22
CA MET A 33 13.86 3.55 2.78
C MET A 33 14.10 2.92 4.13
N ILE A 34 15.30 2.38 4.34
CA ILE A 34 15.73 1.77 5.60
C ILE A 34 16.93 2.56 6.12
N VAL A 35 16.83 3.04 7.36
CA VAL A 35 17.93 3.66 8.09
C VAL A 35 18.36 2.69 9.18
N MET A 36 19.59 2.21 9.07
CA MET A 36 20.20 1.29 10.03
C MET A 36 21.10 2.09 10.98
N GLN A 37 20.73 2.14 12.24
CA GLN A 37 21.53 2.70 13.33
C GLN A 37 22.04 1.57 14.22
N ARG A 38 22.99 1.87 15.11
CA ARG A 38 23.59 0.87 16.01
C ARG A 38 22.55 0.08 16.81
N ASP A 39 21.53 0.77 17.31
CA ASP A 39 20.56 0.23 18.27
C ASP A 39 19.12 0.20 17.72
N GLU A 40 18.89 0.72 16.50
CA GLU A 40 17.55 0.88 15.93
C GLU A 40 17.53 0.70 14.41
N ILE A 41 16.52 0.00 13.89
CA ILE A 41 16.20 -0.06 12.47
C ILE A 41 14.90 0.71 12.23
N VAL A 42 14.96 1.68 11.33
CA VAL A 42 13.88 2.62 11.07
C VAL A 42 13.56 2.57 9.57
N ALA A 43 12.37 2.08 9.21
CA ALA A 43 11.97 1.92 7.81
C ALA A 43 10.69 2.68 7.44
N TRP A 44 10.60 3.05 6.17
CA TRP A 44 9.42 3.65 5.56
C TRP A 44 9.16 3.05 4.18
N GLU A 45 7.91 3.07 3.76
CA GLU A 45 7.50 2.67 2.42
C GLU A 45 6.29 3.48 1.95
N VAL A 46 5.95 3.32 0.67
CA VAL A 46 4.64 3.69 0.13
C VAL A 46 4.22 2.64 -0.89
N VAL A 47 3.04 2.04 -0.66
CA VAL A 47 2.49 0.96 -1.48
C VAL A 47 1.13 1.43 -1.99
N ALA A 48 1.16 2.21 -3.07
CA ALA A 48 -0.05 2.70 -3.72
C ALA A 48 -0.73 1.61 -4.57
N PRO A 49 -2.06 1.65 -4.72
CA PRO A 49 -2.97 2.66 -4.18
C PRO A 49 -3.25 2.51 -2.68
N GLY A 50 -3.17 1.29 -2.15
CA GLY A 50 -3.44 0.94 -0.77
C GLY A 50 -3.09 -0.53 -0.53
N GLN A 51 -3.21 -0.98 0.72
CA GLN A 51 -2.81 -2.35 1.11
C GLN A 51 -3.82 -3.42 0.68
N SER A 52 -5.09 -3.06 0.56
CA SER A 52 -6.16 -4.00 0.21
C SER A 52 -6.71 -3.67 -1.17
N ALA A 53 -7.02 -4.68 -1.98
CA ALA A 53 -7.79 -4.49 -3.21
C ALA A 53 -9.24 -4.99 -3.05
N PHE A 54 -9.65 -5.32 -1.82
CA PHE A 54 -10.95 -5.95 -1.59
C PHE A 54 -12.10 -4.98 -1.87
N ILE A 55 -13.05 -5.46 -2.66
CA ILE A 55 -14.36 -4.86 -2.90
C ILE A 55 -15.38 -5.91 -2.50
N ASP A 56 -16.34 -5.53 -1.65
CA ASP A 56 -17.40 -6.44 -1.21
C ASP A 56 -18.41 -6.73 -2.34
N VAL A 57 -19.34 -7.65 -2.10
CA VAL A 57 -20.35 -8.06 -3.09
C VAL A 57 -21.34 -6.94 -3.44
N ALA A 58 -21.42 -5.88 -2.62
CA ALA A 58 -22.23 -4.70 -2.89
C ALA A 58 -21.44 -3.60 -3.64
N GLY A 59 -20.15 -3.83 -3.93
CA GLY A 59 -19.28 -2.88 -4.61
C GLY A 59 -18.57 -1.90 -3.67
N ASN A 60 -18.65 -2.08 -2.35
CA ASN A 60 -17.97 -1.19 -1.40
C ASN A 60 -16.49 -1.55 -1.31
N LYS A 61 -15.64 -0.54 -1.44
CA LYS A 61 -14.19 -0.64 -1.29
C LYS A 61 -13.82 -0.72 0.19
N GLY A 62 -12.83 -1.56 0.53
CA GLY A 62 -12.28 -1.63 1.89
C GLY A 62 -11.57 -0.33 2.32
N GLU A 63 -11.39 -0.14 3.63
CA GLU A 63 -10.76 1.04 4.23
C GLU A 63 -9.38 1.35 3.62
N HIS A 64 -8.57 0.31 3.42
CA HIS A 64 -7.21 0.43 2.87
C HIS A 64 -7.14 0.23 1.35
N TYR A 65 -8.21 0.56 0.62
CA TYR A 65 -8.26 0.36 -0.84
C TYR A 65 -7.38 1.35 -1.61
N SER A 66 -7.39 2.63 -1.22
CA SER A 66 -6.64 3.68 -1.93
C SER A 66 -6.04 4.75 -1.00
N ASP A 67 -5.81 4.42 0.27
CA ASP A 67 -5.34 5.33 1.31
C ASP A 67 -3.88 5.79 1.17
N GLN A 68 -3.13 5.23 0.22
CA GLN A 68 -1.73 5.57 -0.07
C GLN A 68 -1.54 6.22 -1.45
N PHE A 69 -2.59 6.39 -2.25
CA PHE A 69 -2.47 6.92 -3.60
C PHE A 69 -1.98 8.38 -3.62
N GLU A 70 -2.59 9.24 -2.80
CA GLU A 70 -2.15 10.63 -2.65
C GLU A 70 -0.77 10.73 -2.00
N MET A 71 -0.48 9.86 -1.02
CA MET A 71 0.84 9.76 -0.39
C MET A 71 1.93 9.47 -1.42
N TYR A 72 1.69 8.55 -2.36
CA TYR A 72 2.63 8.24 -3.44
C TYR A 72 2.82 9.43 -4.38
N LYS A 73 1.71 10.09 -4.80
CA LYS A 73 1.71 11.28 -5.66
C LYS A 73 2.63 12.37 -5.11
N GLU A 74 2.59 12.58 -3.80
CA GLU A 74 3.28 13.66 -3.09
C GLU A 74 4.68 13.27 -2.57
N PHE A 75 5.23 12.14 -3.01
CA PHE A 75 6.52 11.59 -2.51
C PHE A 75 6.52 11.34 -0.99
N GLY A 76 5.34 11.19 -0.39
CA GLY A 76 5.15 10.80 0.99
C GLY A 76 5.49 9.33 1.24
N ARG A 77 5.50 8.95 2.51
CA ARG A 77 5.81 7.60 2.98
C ARG A 77 5.21 7.33 4.36
N LYS A 78 4.84 6.08 4.62
CA LYS A 78 4.38 5.60 5.94
C LYS A 78 5.49 4.80 6.62
N ARG A 79 5.39 4.68 7.95
CA ARG A 79 6.30 3.85 8.74
C ARG A 79 6.07 2.36 8.46
N VAL A 80 7.16 1.60 8.44
CA VAL A 80 7.15 0.14 8.54
C VAL A 80 7.50 -0.23 9.97
N TRP A 81 6.57 -0.92 10.65
CA TRP A 81 6.75 -1.34 12.03
C TRP A 81 7.46 -2.68 12.08
N PHE A 82 8.65 -2.69 12.66
CA PHE A 82 9.51 -3.87 12.74
C PHE A 82 9.46 -4.52 14.12
N TYR A 83 9.55 -3.73 15.19
CA TYR A 83 9.59 -4.26 16.54
C TYR A 83 8.20 -4.62 17.07
N PRO A 84 8.05 -5.70 17.86
CA PRO A 84 6.75 -6.13 18.39
C PRO A 84 5.99 -5.04 19.14
N GLN A 85 6.69 -4.21 19.94
CA GLN A 85 6.04 -3.09 20.64
C GLN A 85 5.45 -2.04 19.68
N ASP A 86 6.10 -1.80 18.55
CA ASP A 86 5.62 -0.84 17.56
C ASP A 86 4.40 -1.40 16.83
N VAL A 87 4.42 -2.68 16.46
CA VAL A 87 3.26 -3.36 15.88
C VAL A 87 2.08 -3.30 16.84
N ALA A 88 2.29 -3.64 18.12
CA ALA A 88 1.25 -3.61 19.14
C ALA A 88 0.66 -2.20 19.32
N LYS A 89 1.50 -1.17 19.35
CA LYS A 89 1.09 0.24 19.52
C LYS A 89 0.28 0.77 18.33
N HIS A 90 0.54 0.28 17.13
CA HIS A 90 -0.11 0.74 15.90
C HIS A 90 -1.12 -0.28 15.33
N LYS A 91 -1.48 -1.30 16.11
CA LYS A 91 -2.43 -2.35 15.71
C LYS A 91 -3.82 -1.76 15.45
N ARG A 92 -4.42 -2.13 14.32
CA ARG A 92 -5.82 -1.81 13.98
C ARG A 92 -6.77 -2.98 14.24
N SER A 93 -6.33 -4.20 13.95
CA SER A 93 -7.09 -5.43 14.15
C SER A 93 -6.16 -6.61 14.41
N GLU A 94 -6.71 -7.72 14.92
CA GLU A 94 -6.00 -8.97 15.21
C GLU A 94 -6.94 -10.15 14.98
N VAL A 95 -6.40 -11.26 14.48
CA VAL A 95 -7.14 -12.51 14.32
C VAL A 95 -6.26 -13.66 14.81
N ASN A 96 -6.81 -14.51 15.68
CA ASN A 96 -6.18 -15.76 16.10
C ASN A 96 -6.76 -16.91 15.26
N LEU A 97 -5.89 -17.64 14.58
CA LEU A 97 -6.28 -18.80 13.78
C LEU A 97 -6.04 -20.06 14.61
N ALA A 98 -7.05 -20.91 14.72
CA ALA A 98 -6.93 -22.27 15.21
C ALA A 98 -7.17 -23.22 14.03
N TYR A 99 -6.25 -24.17 13.85
CA TYR A 99 -6.19 -25.09 12.71
C TYR A 99 -6.13 -26.52 13.21
#